data_AF-A0A0G0ZER3-F1
#
_entry.id   AF-A0A0G0ZER3-F1
#
_cell.length_a   1.000
_cell.length_b   1.000
_cell.length_c   1.000
_cell.angle_alpha   90.00
_cell.angle_beta   90.00
_cell.angle_gamma   90.00
#
_symmetry.space_group_name_H-M   'P 1'
#
loop_
_entity.id
_entity.type
_entity.pdbx_description
1 polymer ?
#
loop_
_entity_poly.entity_id
_entity_poly.type
_entity_poly.pdbx_seq_one_letter_code
_entity_poly.pdbx_strand_id
1 'polypeptide(L)'
;KIRGNQEKLDKLVSIYLDGDIERKIYLERKDLLMREKASLLESERGFGQQRKNWVEPLRSFVLSLKECADLEKTENYLEWKQFFQKIGSNPEIKDKTPSCN
;
A
#
# COMPACT_ATOMS: atom_id res chain seq x y z
N LYS A 1 11.82 14.56 -1.03
CA LYS A 1 13.01 14.11 -1.81
C LYS A 1 12.91 14.48 -3.29
N ILE A 2 11.80 14.17 -3.99
CA ILE A 2 11.60 14.54 -5.41
C ILE A 2 11.70 16.07 -5.63
N ARG A 3 11.03 16.88 -4.79
CA ARG A 3 11.11 18.35 -4.84
C ARG A 3 12.55 18.87 -4.73
N GLY A 4 13.33 18.34 -3.78
CA GLY A 4 14.74 18.70 -3.62
C GLY A 4 15.64 18.25 -4.79
N ASN A 5 15.25 17.21 -5.54
CA ASN A 5 15.93 16.84 -6.78
C ASN A 5 15.59 17.83 -7.91
N GLN A 6 14.32 18.25 -8.00
CA GLN A 6 13.90 19.31 -8.93
C GLN A 6 14.66 20.63 -8.66
N GLU A 7 14.74 21.07 -7.41
CA GLU A 7 15.51 22.27 -7.03
C GLU A 7 16.99 22.17 -7.41
N LYS A 8 17.59 20.97 -7.36
CA LYS A 8 18.97 20.74 -7.81
C LYS A 8 19.12 20.81 -9.33
N LEU A 9 18.15 20.28 -10.08
CA LEU A 9 18.11 20.40 -11.53
C LEU A 9 17.98 21.87 -11.96
N ASP A 10 17.10 22.63 -11.32
CA ASP A 10 16.88 24.04 -11.63
C ASP A 10 18.15 24.87 -11.36
N LYS A 11 18.83 24.62 -10.23
CA LYS A 11 20.14 25.22 -9.92
C LYS A 11 21.23 24.82 -10.92
N LEU A 12 21.29 23.55 -11.31
CA LEU A 12 22.26 23.06 -12.30
C LEU A 12 22.09 23.75 -13.66
N VAL A 13 20.84 24.02 -14.06
CA VAL A 13 20.54 24.77 -15.29
C VAL A 13 20.98 26.23 -15.15
N SER A 14 20.70 26.90 -14.02
CA SER A 14 21.17 28.27 -13.79
C SER A 14 22.68 28.40 -13.94
N ILE A 15 23.44 27.56 -13.22
CA ILE A 15 24.92 27.58 -13.22
C ILE A 15 25.49 27.33 -14.63
N TYR A 16 24.83 26.47 -15.43
CA TYR A 16 25.25 26.24 -16.82
C TYR A 16 24.99 27.46 -17.72
N LEU A 17 23.86 28.15 -17.53
CA LEU A 17 23.52 29.36 -18.29
C LEU A 17 24.43 30.53 -17.92
N ASP A 18 24.85 30.61 -16.66
CA ASP A 18 25.83 31.59 -16.16
C ASP A 18 27.25 31.32 -16.72
N GLY A 19 27.46 30.15 -17.35
CA GLY A 19 28.73 29.78 -18.01
C GLY A 19 29.78 29.21 -17.07
N ASP A 20 29.44 29.00 -15.79
CA ASP A 20 30.36 28.57 -14.74
C ASP A 20 30.81 27.11 -14.85
N ILE A 21 30.14 26.30 -15.69
CA ILE A 21 30.45 24.88 -15.86
C ILE A 21 30.53 24.47 -17.32
N GLU A 22 31.47 23.57 -17.61
CA GLU A 22 31.59 22.94 -18.91
C GLU A 22 30.40 22.03 -19.21
N ARG A 23 29.99 21.99 -20.49
CA ARG A 23 28.88 21.15 -20.98
C ARG A 23 28.98 19.69 -20.56
N LYS A 24 30.19 19.13 -20.53
CA LYS A 24 30.41 17.73 -20.17
C LYS A 24 29.98 17.46 -18.71
N ILE A 25 30.40 18.32 -17.79
CA ILE A 25 30.05 18.22 -16.36
C ILE A 25 28.54 18.39 -16.17
N TYR A 26 27.93 19.33 -16.89
CA TYR A 26 26.48 19.53 -16.87
C TYR A 26 25.72 18.26 -17.28
N LEU A 27 26.09 17.63 -18.40
CA LEU A 27 25.43 16.43 -18.91
C LEU A 27 25.54 15.25 -17.93
N GLU A 28 26.73 15.00 -17.37
CA GLU A 28 26.94 13.94 -16.39
C GLU A 28 26.08 14.13 -15.12
N ARG A 29 26.02 15.37 -14.60
CA ARG A 29 25.22 15.70 -13.42
C ARG A 29 23.72 15.64 -13.69
N LYS A 30 23.28 16.11 -14.86
CA LYS A 30 21.89 16.03 -15.29
C LYS A 30 21.42 14.59 -15.36
N ASP A 31 22.20 13.71 -15.98
CA ASP A 31 21.86 12.29 -16.12
C ASP A 31 21.72 11.60 -14.75
N LEU A 32 22.64 11.89 -13.82
CA LEU A 32 22.57 11.36 -12.45
C LEU A 32 21.26 11.77 -11.76
N LEU A 33 20.96 13.07 -11.76
CA LEU A 33 19.76 13.61 -11.11
C LEU A 33 18.48 13.08 -11.75
N MET A 34 18.45 12.93 -13.08
CA MET A 34 17.32 12.37 -13.80
C MET A 34 17.08 10.90 -13.46
N ARG A 35 18.14 10.08 -13.35
CA ARG A 35 18.01 8.68 -12.90
C ARG A 35 17.53 8.57 -11.46
N GLU A 36 18.07 9.40 -10.56
CA GLU A 36 17.59 9.46 -9.18
C GLU A 36 16.12 9.84 -9.10
N LYS A 37 15.68 10.83 -9.89
CA LYS A 37 14.27 11.25 -9.96
C LYS A 37 13.39 10.11 -10.46
N ALA A 38 13.80 9.42 -11.52
CA ALA A 38 13.08 8.26 -12.06
C ALA A 38 12.96 7.14 -11.02
N SER A 39 14.06 6.80 -10.34
CA SER A 39 14.07 5.78 -9.28
C SER A 39 13.15 6.14 -8.12
N LEU A 40 13.13 7.41 -7.70
CA LEU A 40 12.23 7.88 -6.64
C LEU A 40 10.76 7.81 -7.05
N LEU A 41 10.42 8.19 -8.28
CA LEU A 41 9.07 8.10 -8.82
C LEU A 41 8.60 6.65 -8.93
N GLU A 42 9.48 5.74 -9.35
CA GLU A 42 9.18 4.32 -9.41
C GLU A 42 8.96 3.74 -8.00
N SER A 43 9.82 4.12 -7.04
CA SER A 43 9.64 3.74 -5.64
C SER A 43 8.33 4.28 -5.04
N GLU A 44 7.89 5.47 -5.43
CA GLU A 44 6.62 6.05 -4.98
C GLU A 44 5.43 5.33 -5.60
N ARG A 45 5.50 4.96 -6.89
CA ARG A 45 4.48 4.15 -7.56
C ARG A 45 4.38 2.73 -6.96
N GLY A 46 5.51 2.12 -6.64
CA GLY A 46 5.57 0.82 -5.97
C GLY A 46 5.19 0.88 -4.48
N PHE A 47 5.15 2.07 -3.88
CA PHE A 47 4.77 2.26 -2.49
C PHE A 47 3.27 1.98 -2.31
N GLY A 48 2.96 0.86 -1.65
CA GLY A 48 1.58 0.36 -1.48
C GLY A 48 1.23 -0.82 -2.39
N GLN A 49 1.94 -1.03 -3.51
CA GLN A 49 1.82 -2.28 -4.28
C GLN A 49 2.71 -3.39 -3.70
N GLN A 50 3.91 -3.06 -3.18
CA GLN A 50 4.86 -4.06 -2.67
C GLN A 50 4.64 -4.44 -1.20
N ARG A 51 4.07 -3.55 -0.38
CA ARG A 51 3.60 -3.95 0.95
C ARG A 51 2.28 -4.64 0.71
N LYS A 52 2.26 -5.97 0.85
CA LYS A 52 1.04 -6.77 1.02
C LYS A 52 0.01 -5.89 1.72
N ASN A 53 -1.06 -5.52 1.04
CA ASN A 53 -2.03 -4.54 1.52
C ASN A 53 -2.75 -5.13 2.73
N TRP A 54 -2.12 -5.18 3.90
CA TRP A 54 -2.67 -5.78 5.12
C TRP A 54 -3.61 -4.83 5.84
N VAL A 55 -3.54 -3.53 5.56
CA VAL A 55 -4.38 -2.51 6.19
C VAL A 55 -5.85 -2.77 5.88
N GLU A 56 -6.20 -3.02 4.63
CA GLU A 56 -7.60 -3.24 4.26
C GLU A 56 -8.17 -4.60 4.70
N PRO A 57 -7.45 -5.73 4.57
CA PRO A 57 -7.82 -7.00 5.20
C PRO A 57 -7.95 -6.89 6.72
N LEU A 58 -7.04 -6.19 7.40
CA LEU A 58 -7.12 -5.99 8.85
C LEU A 58 -8.34 -5.14 9.22
N ARG A 59 -8.62 -4.07 8.47
CA ARG A 59 -9.81 -3.25 8.65
C ARG A 59 -11.09 -4.08 8.46
N SER A 60 -11.14 -4.89 7.40
CA SER A 60 -12.24 -5.81 7.13
C SER A 60 -12.43 -6.82 8.28
N PHE A 61 -11.34 -7.38 8.79
CA PHE A 61 -11.36 -8.32 9.93
C PHE A 61 -11.86 -7.67 11.22
N VAL A 62 -11.39 -6.45 11.54
CA VAL A 62 -11.89 -5.72 12.72
C VAL A 62 -13.38 -5.38 12.58
N LEU A 63 -13.84 -5.03 11.38
CA LEU A 63 -15.26 -4.81 11.12
C LEU A 63 -16.09 -6.09 11.27
N SER A 64 -15.59 -7.24 10.81
CA SER A 64 -16.30 -8.52 11.01
C SER A 64 -16.37 -8.91 12.49
N LEU A 65 -15.35 -8.60 13.30
CA LEU A 65 -15.43 -8.80 14.76
C LEU A 65 -16.49 -7.91 15.41
N LYS A 66 -16.65 -6.67 14.93
CA LYS A 66 -17.72 -5.79 15.40
C LYS A 66 -19.09 -6.33 15.01
N GLU A 67 -19.27 -6.76 13.76
CA GLU A 67 -20.50 -7.42 13.30
C GLU A 67 -20.83 -8.64 14.18
N CYS A 68 -19.83 -9.46 14.52
CA CYS A 68 -19.97 -10.61 15.41
C CYS A 68 -20.49 -10.21 16.81
N ALA A 69 -19.92 -9.17 17.43
CA ALA A 69 -20.36 -8.70 18.74
C ALA A 69 -21.77 -8.09 18.74
N ASP A 70 -22.22 -7.56 17.60
CA ASP A 70 -23.60 -7.11 17.44
C ASP A 70 -24.56 -8.29 17.20
N LEU A 71 -24.15 -9.29 16.43
CA LEU A 71 -24.90 -10.55 16.23
C LEU A 71 -25.02 -11.37 17.51
N GLU A 72 -24.03 -11.37 18.39
CA GLU A 72 -24.09 -12.04 19.71
C GLU A 72 -25.27 -11.55 20.56
N LYS A 73 -25.66 -10.28 20.41
CA LYS A 73 -26.80 -9.70 21.12
C LYS A 73 -28.15 -10.16 20.55
N THR A 74 -28.13 -10.90 19.45
CA THR A 74 -29.30 -11.41 18.75
C THR A 74 -29.30 -12.94 18.77
N GLU A 75 -30.46 -13.57 19.00
CA GLU A 75 -30.60 -15.03 18.90
C GLU A 75 -30.88 -15.47 17.44
N ASN A 76 -30.42 -14.71 16.44
CA ASN A 76 -30.70 -14.98 15.03
C ASN A 76 -29.69 -15.95 14.40
N TYR A 77 -30.00 -17.25 14.49
CA TYR A 77 -29.16 -18.32 13.94
C TYR A 77 -28.97 -18.24 12.41
N LEU A 78 -29.91 -17.65 11.67
CA LEU A 78 -29.79 -17.50 10.22
C LEU A 78 -28.68 -16.47 9.87
N GLU A 79 -28.61 -15.37 10.62
CA GLU A 79 -27.58 -14.36 10.45
C GLU A 79 -26.20 -14.88 10.87
N TRP A 80 -26.11 -15.67 11.94
CA TRP A 80 -24.88 -16.37 12.32
C TRP A 80 -24.35 -17.29 11.21
N LYS A 81 -25.23 -18.06 10.58
CA LYS A 81 -24.85 -18.91 9.44
C LYS A 81 -24.28 -18.08 8.29
N GLN A 82 -24.93 -16.97 7.92
CA GLN A 82 -24.47 -16.08 6.85
C GLN A 82 -23.12 -15.42 7.19
N PHE A 83 -22.95 -15.01 8.45
CA PHE A 83 -21.70 -14.45 8.97
C PHE A 83 -20.52 -15.44 8.82
N PHE A 84 -20.68 -16.68 9.28
CA PHE A 84 -19.64 -17.70 9.17
C PHE A 84 -19.28 -18.03 7.71
N GLN A 85 -20.29 -18.13 6.84
CA GLN A 85 -20.07 -18.32 5.40
C GLN A 85 -19.28 -17.17 4.76
N LYS A 86 -19.55 -15.92 5.17
CA LYS A 86 -18.85 -14.71 4.68
C LYS A 86 -17.38 -14.68 5.10
N ILE A 87 -17.05 -15.06 6.33
CA ILE A 87 -15.66 -15.07 6.82
C ILE A 87 -14.85 -16.30 6.37
N GLY A 88 -15.51 -17.26 5.70
CA GLY A 88 -14.87 -18.45 5.14
C GLY A 88 -14.74 -19.62 6.12
N SER A 89 -15.32 -19.52 7.32
CA SER A 89 -15.52 -20.69 8.17
C SER A 89 -16.61 -21.54 7.51
N ASN A 90 -16.25 -22.73 7.03
CA ASN A 90 -17.21 -23.73 6.57
C ASN A 90 -17.44 -24.74 7.70
N PRO A 91 -18.22 -24.40 8.75
CA PRO A 91 -18.44 -25.31 9.85
C PRO A 91 -19.25 -26.52 9.37
N GLU A 92 -18.70 -27.70 9.57
CA GLU A 92 -19.38 -28.98 9.37
C GLU A 92 -19.84 -29.51 10.73
N ILE A 93 -21.07 -30.00 10.81
CA ILE A 93 -21.57 -30.70 12.00
C ILE A 93 -21.25 -32.18 11.81
N LYS A 94 -20.36 -32.72 12.64
CA LYS A 94 -20.06 -34.16 12.73
C LYS A 94 -20.40 -34.63 14.13
N ASP A 95 -21.26 -35.65 14.22
CA ASP A 95 -21.66 -36.28 15.49
C ASP A 95 -22.18 -35.29 16.56
N LYS A 96 -22.97 -34.30 16.14
CA LYS A 96 -23.52 -33.21 17.00
C LYS A 96 -22.46 -32.26 17.57
N THR A 97 -21.24 -32.29 17.04
CA THR A 97 -20.15 -31.39 17.40
C THR A 97 -19.81 -30.48 16.22
N PRO A 98 -19.66 -29.16 16.43
CA PRO A 98 -19.19 -28.26 15.38
C PRO A 98 -17.70 -28.51 15.11
N SER A 99 -17.34 -28.66 13.84
CA SER A 99 -15.97 -28.83 13.36
C SER A 99 -15.69 -27.85 12.21
N CYS A 100 -14.44 -27.42 12.03
CA CYS A 100 -14.01 -26.61 10.89
C CYS A 100 -13.01 -27.43 10.06
N ASN A 101 -13.17 -27.45 8.73
CA ASN A 101 -12.17 -27.98 7.80
C ASN A 101 -11.00 -27.00 7.62
#